data_AF-R5BPM0-F1
#
_entry.id   AF-R5BPM0-F1
#
_cell.length_a   1.000
_cell.length_b   1.000
_cell.length_c   1.000
_cell.angle_alpha   90.00
_cell.angle_beta   90.00
_cell.angle_gamma   90.00
#
_symmetry.space_group_name_H-M   'P 1'
#
loop_
_entity.id
_entity.type
_entity.pdbx_description
1 polymer ?
#
loop_
_entity_poly.entity_id
_entity_poly.type
_entity_poly.pdbx_seq_one_letter_code
_entity_poly.pdbx_strand_id
1 'polypeptide(L)'
;MNFEEINFEDFEDVDFESEYNDDFEFTEEGEKVVQEFINECQIKQKKLLNAESDAVKLPTKEAILKDIDQTVIVRENPEYVSDWNVTKDYSMQIKLLYRKHFVKAYSFL
;
A
#
# COMPACT_ATOMS: atom_id res chain seq x y z
N MET A 1 14.87 46.66 21.83
CA MET A 1 14.27 45.44 21.26
C MET A 1 14.64 45.46 19.79
N ASN A 2 15.63 44.67 19.41
CA ASN A 2 16.03 44.53 18.02
C ASN A 2 15.44 43.20 17.56
N PHE A 3 14.48 43.27 16.64
CA PHE A 3 14.01 42.09 15.91
C PHE A 3 15.02 41.88 14.79
N GLU A 4 15.83 40.84 14.88
CA GLU A 4 16.62 40.40 13.74
C GLU A 4 15.66 39.75 12.74
N GLU A 5 15.56 40.35 11.57
CA GLU A 5 14.83 39.82 10.41
C GLU A 5 15.49 38.50 10.01
N ILE A 6 14.73 37.41 10.13
CA ILE A 6 15.17 36.09 9.67
C ILE A 6 15.14 36.14 8.15
N ASN A 7 16.32 36.19 7.53
CA ASN A 7 16.48 36.05 6.08
C ASN A 7 15.96 34.68 5.65
N PHE A 8 14.97 34.68 4.77
CA PHE A 8 14.27 33.50 4.28
C PHE A 8 15.04 32.73 3.18
N GLU A 9 16.35 32.97 3.06
CA GLU A 9 17.20 32.45 1.98
C GLU A 9 18.12 31.29 2.42
N ASP A 10 18.06 30.86 3.69
CA ASP A 10 18.85 29.74 4.24
C ASP A 10 18.09 28.40 4.31
N PHE A 11 16.90 28.31 3.71
CA PHE A 11 16.29 27.00 3.46
C PHE A 11 16.97 26.39 2.24
N GLU A 12 18.18 25.86 2.45
CA GLU A 12 18.74 24.82 1.58
C GLU A 12 17.64 23.79 1.31
N ASP A 13 17.51 23.37 0.05
CA ASP A 13 16.60 22.33 -0.41
C ASP A 13 16.78 21.08 0.46
N VAL A 14 16.05 21.02 1.58
CA VAL A 14 15.89 19.79 2.34
C VAL A 14 14.99 18.95 1.45
N ASP A 15 15.60 18.06 0.67
CA ASP A 15 14.93 16.90 0.11
C ASP A 15 14.26 16.17 1.29
N PHE A 16 13.02 16.55 1.59
CA PHE A 16 12.16 15.92 2.59
C PHE A 16 11.64 14.59 2.03
N GLU A 17 12.53 13.82 1.38
CA GLU A 17 12.29 12.47 0.89
C GLU A 17 12.93 11.42 1.80
N SER A 18 13.50 11.80 2.95
CA SER A 18 14.06 10.85 3.92
C SER A 18 13.13 10.62 5.11
N GLU A 19 12.80 9.35 5.37
CA GLU A 19 12.29 8.75 6.63
C GLU A 19 10.82 8.26 6.72
N TYR A 20 10.11 8.02 5.61
CA TYR A 20 8.80 7.34 5.68
C TYR A 20 8.64 6.12 4.75
N ASN A 21 9.73 5.47 4.34
CA ASN A 21 9.61 4.06 3.95
C ASN A 21 9.58 3.24 5.24
N ASP A 22 8.39 3.14 5.84
CA ASP A 22 8.10 2.02 6.72
C ASP A 22 8.08 0.79 5.81
N ASP A 23 9.25 0.19 5.54
CA ASP A 23 9.30 -1.06 4.77
C ASP A 23 8.41 -2.06 5.50
N PHE A 24 7.23 -2.39 4.96
CA PHE A 24 6.37 -3.40 5.55
C PHE A 24 6.68 -4.77 4.97
N GLU A 25 6.30 -5.81 5.71
CA GLU A 25 6.27 -7.19 5.24
C GLU A 25 4.99 -7.87 5.69
N PHE A 26 4.55 -8.87 4.92
CA PHE A 26 3.40 -9.68 5.31
C PHE A 26 3.79 -10.71 6.38
N THR A 27 2.90 -10.93 7.34
CA THR A 27 2.97 -12.09 8.22
C THR A 27 2.53 -13.35 7.46
N GLU A 28 2.76 -14.54 8.02
CA GLU A 28 2.22 -15.78 7.43
C GLU A 28 0.70 -15.76 7.21
N GLU A 29 -0.05 -15.12 8.11
CA GLU A 29 -1.49 -14.96 7.97
C GLU A 29 -1.81 -13.96 6.85
N GLY A 30 -1.09 -12.84 6.80
CA GLY A 30 -1.26 -11.85 5.73
C GLY A 30 -0.95 -12.41 4.35
N GLU A 31 0.09 -13.24 4.21
CA GLU A 31 0.40 -13.91 2.96
C GLU A 31 -0.76 -14.76 2.46
N LYS A 32 -1.41 -15.52 3.37
CA LYS A 32 -2.57 -16.34 3.02
C LYS A 32 -3.74 -15.46 2.56
N VAL A 33 -4.08 -14.43 3.32
CA VAL A 33 -5.18 -13.50 2.99
C VAL A 33 -4.93 -12.81 1.65
N VAL A 34 -3.71 -12.32 1.41
CA VAL A 34 -3.35 -11.66 0.14
C VAL A 34 -3.39 -12.65 -1.02
N GLN A 35 -2.89 -13.87 -0.84
CA GLN A 35 -2.91 -14.88 -1.89
C GLN A 35 -4.35 -15.32 -2.23
N GLU A 36 -5.20 -15.50 -1.23
CA GLU A 36 -6.63 -15.79 -1.41
C GLU A 36 -7.31 -14.66 -2.18
N PHE A 37 -7.08 -13.41 -1.79
CA PHE A 37 -7.63 -12.23 -2.47
C PHE A 37 -7.21 -12.16 -3.95
N ILE A 38 -5.93 -12.37 -4.26
CA ILE A 38 -5.42 -12.39 -5.64
C ILE A 38 -6.09 -13.51 -6.45
N ASN A 39 -6.22 -14.70 -5.87
CA ASN A 39 -6.88 -15.84 -6.51
C ASN A 39 -8.36 -15.55 -6.78
N GLU A 40 -9.06 -14.94 -5.83
CA GLU A 40 -10.45 -14.52 -6.01
C GLU A 40 -10.59 -13.48 -7.13
N CYS A 41 -9.71 -12.48 -7.17
CA CYS A 41 -9.66 -11.50 -8.26
C CYS A 41 -9.50 -12.18 -9.63
N GLN A 42 -8.59 -13.16 -9.74
CA GLN A 42 -8.37 -13.92 -10.98
C GLN A 42 -9.59 -14.74 -11.38
N ILE A 43 -10.21 -15.44 -10.44
CA ILE A 43 -11.43 -16.22 -10.68
C ILE A 43 -12.56 -15.29 -11.12
N LYS A 44 -12.68 -14.12 -10.48
CA LYS A 44 -13.77 -13.20 -10.73
C LYS A 44 -13.61 -12.46 -12.04
N GLN A 45 -12.39 -12.05 -12.39
CA GLN A 45 -12.08 -11.49 -13.70
C GLN A 45 -12.42 -12.48 -14.82
N LYS A 46 -12.02 -13.75 -14.71
CA LYS A 46 -12.38 -14.80 -15.68
C LYS A 46 -13.88 -15.03 -15.83
N LYS A 47 -14.66 -14.87 -14.75
CA LYS A 47 -16.12 -15.02 -14.77
C LYS A 47 -16.83 -13.83 -15.41
N LEU A 48 -16.25 -12.63 -15.32
CA LEU A 48 -16.87 -11.39 -15.80
C LEU A 48 -16.43 -11.02 -17.22
N LEU A 49 -15.25 -11.45 -17.67
CA LEU A 49 -14.79 -11.21 -19.02
C LEU A 49 -15.46 -12.18 -20.00
N ASN A 50 -16.43 -11.66 -20.77
CA ASN A 50 -16.96 -12.34 -21.95
C ASN A 50 -16.14 -12.06 -23.23
N ALA A 51 -15.25 -11.06 -23.22
CA ALA A 51 -14.32 -10.72 -24.28
C ALA A 51 -13.00 -10.19 -23.68
N GLU A 52 -11.86 -10.50 -24.30
CA GLU A 52 -10.52 -10.21 -23.76
C GLU A 52 -10.21 -8.70 -23.60
N SER A 53 -11.03 -7.78 -24.14
CA SER A 53 -10.71 -6.33 -24.20
C SER A 53 -11.02 -5.51 -22.94
N ASP A 54 -11.64 -6.11 -21.92
CA ASP A 54 -11.96 -5.43 -20.64
C ASP A 54 -11.11 -5.90 -19.45
N ALA A 55 -10.06 -6.68 -19.73
CA ALA A 55 -9.11 -7.11 -18.72
C ALA A 55 -8.29 -5.92 -18.22
N VAL A 56 -8.22 -5.78 -16.90
CA VAL A 56 -7.33 -4.84 -16.21
C VAL A 56 -6.21 -5.63 -15.53
N LYS A 57 -5.10 -4.96 -15.22
CA LYS A 57 -4.00 -5.58 -14.48
C LYS A 57 -4.47 -5.88 -13.05
N LEU A 58 -4.49 -7.16 -12.69
CA LEU A 58 -4.85 -7.60 -11.34
C LEU A 58 -3.76 -7.27 -10.31
N PRO A 59 -4.13 -7.16 -9.01
CA PRO A 59 -3.17 -6.98 -7.94
C PRO A 59 -2.11 -8.09 -7.89
N THR A 60 -0.88 -7.72 -7.51
CA THR A 60 0.16 -8.65 -7.09
C THR A 60 0.52 -8.40 -5.62
N LYS A 61 1.22 -9.35 -5.00
CA LYS A 61 1.68 -9.22 -3.60
C LYS A 61 2.55 -7.98 -3.43
N GLU A 62 3.49 -7.75 -4.35
CA GLU A 62 4.40 -6.61 -4.33
C GLU A 62 3.65 -5.28 -4.53
N ALA A 63 2.63 -5.27 -5.38
CA ALA A 63 1.81 -4.09 -5.62
C ALA A 63 1.00 -3.71 -4.37
N ILE A 64 0.42 -4.70 -3.68
CA ILE A 64 -0.30 -4.47 -2.42
C ILE A 64 0.68 -3.99 -1.34
N LEU A 65 1.85 -4.61 -1.23
CA LEU A 65 2.85 -4.21 -0.23
C LEU A 65 3.30 -2.77 -0.44
N LYS A 66 3.62 -2.40 -1.68
CA LYS A 66 3.99 -1.03 -2.03
C LYS A 66 2.86 -0.03 -1.73
N ASP A 67 1.61 -0.41 -1.97
CA ASP A 67 0.46 0.44 -1.66
C ASP A 67 0.31 0.63 -0.14
N ILE A 68 0.58 -0.40 0.67
CA ILE A 68 0.65 -0.29 2.14
C ILE A 68 1.75 0.70 2.54
N ASP A 69 2.98 0.54 2.01
CA ASP A 69 4.12 1.41 2.32
C ASP A 69 3.80 2.90 2.02
N GLN A 70 2.99 3.17 0.99
CA GLN A 70 2.64 4.52 0.56
C GLN A 70 1.43 5.12 1.30
N THR A 71 0.53 4.30 1.84
CA THR A 71 -0.77 4.76 2.35
C THR A 71 -0.90 4.63 3.86
N VAL A 72 -0.16 3.72 4.49
CA VAL A 72 -0.32 3.41 5.90
C VAL A 72 0.63 4.24 6.76
N ILE A 73 0.05 4.99 7.70
CA ILE A 73 0.81 5.74 8.73
C ILE A 73 0.75 4.97 10.05
N VAL A 74 1.89 4.48 10.55
CA VAL A 74 1.98 3.71 11.80
C VAL A 74 1.92 4.63 13.02
N ARG A 75 0.70 5.08 13.38
CA ARG A 75 0.47 5.84 14.63
C ARG A 75 -0.40 5.08 15.62
N GLU A 76 -1.51 4.48 15.18
CA GLU A 76 -2.52 3.91 16.09
C GLU A 76 -3.19 2.63 15.55
N ASN A 77 -2.42 1.54 15.38
CA ASN A 77 -2.92 0.28 14.78
C ASN A 77 -3.60 0.49 13.41
N PRO A 78 -2.85 0.93 12.40
CA PRO A 78 -3.44 1.20 11.10
C PRO A 78 -4.04 -0.06 10.49
N GLU A 79 -5.16 0.14 9.81
CA GLU A 79 -5.69 -0.82 8.85
C GLU A 79 -5.41 -0.31 7.44
N TYR A 80 -5.06 -1.24 6.57
CA TYR A 80 -5.00 -0.99 5.14
C TYR A 80 -6.31 -1.46 4.52
N VAL A 81 -7.01 -0.55 3.85
CA VAL A 81 -8.25 -0.85 3.12
C VAL A 81 -8.10 -0.24 1.73
N SER A 82 -8.16 -1.07 0.70
CA SER A 82 -7.97 -0.62 -0.68
C SER A 82 -8.82 -1.43 -1.65
N ASP A 83 -9.35 -0.72 -2.66
CA ASP A 83 -10.14 -1.29 -3.74
C ASP A 83 -9.26 -1.57 -4.96
N TRP A 84 -9.28 -2.80 -5.45
CA TRP A 84 -8.54 -3.23 -6.63
C TRP A 84 -9.49 -3.55 -7.77
N ASN A 85 -9.25 -2.92 -8.92
CA ASN A 85 -10.05 -3.18 -10.11
C ASN A 85 -9.82 -4.60 -10.63
N VAL A 86 -10.92 -5.30 -10.87
CA VAL A 86 -10.97 -6.66 -11.45
C VAL A 86 -11.40 -6.59 -12.91
N THR A 87 -12.28 -5.64 -13.26
CA THR A 87 -12.56 -5.18 -14.61
C THR A 87 -12.64 -3.65 -14.61
N LYS A 88 -12.95 -3.01 -15.73
CA LYS A 88 -13.17 -1.54 -15.79
C LYS A 88 -14.33 -1.07 -14.91
N ASP A 89 -15.34 -1.92 -14.73
CA ASP A 89 -16.61 -1.56 -14.07
C ASP A 89 -16.82 -2.32 -12.74
N TYR A 90 -15.83 -3.10 -12.30
CA TYR A 90 -15.93 -3.91 -11.09
C TYR A 90 -14.60 -3.96 -10.34
N SER A 91 -14.66 -3.62 -9.05
CA SER A 91 -13.54 -3.70 -8.11
C SER A 91 -13.86 -4.65 -6.95
N MET A 92 -12.81 -5.12 -6.29
CA MET A 92 -12.88 -5.91 -5.06
C MET A 92 -12.01 -5.25 -3.99
N GLN A 93 -12.47 -5.29 -2.74
CA GLN A 93 -11.77 -4.67 -1.62
C GLN A 93 -10.97 -5.70 -0.84
N ILE A 94 -9.79 -5.31 -0.39
CA ILE A 94 -9.02 -6.04 0.62
C ILE A 94 -8.91 -5.19 1.89
N LYS A 95 -8.98 -5.86 3.05
CA LYS A 95 -8.71 -5.26 4.36
C LYS A 95 -7.59 -6.02 5.06
N LEU A 96 -6.51 -5.32 5.39
CA LEU A 96 -5.37 -5.86 6.11
C LEU A 96 -5.15 -5.11 7.42
N LEU A 97 -4.77 -5.83 8.48
CA LEU A 97 -4.62 -5.28 9.82
C LEU A 97 -3.14 -5.29 10.21
N TYR A 98 -2.62 -4.14 10.65
CA TYR A 98 -1.25 -4.05 11.16
C TYR A 98 -1.05 -4.97 12.38
N ARG A 99 0.14 -5.57 12.51
CA ARG A 99 0.52 -6.62 13.48
C ARG A 99 -0.19 -7.96 13.34
N LYS A 100 -1.20 -8.07 12.47
CA LYS A 100 -1.88 -9.32 12.18
C LYS A 100 -1.52 -9.84 10.80
N HIS A 101 -1.74 -9.02 9.77
CA HIS A 101 -1.50 -9.39 8.37
C HIS A 101 -0.21 -8.77 7.82
N PHE A 102 0.23 -7.62 8.34
CA PHE A 102 1.50 -7.02 7.95
C PHE A 102 2.16 -6.36 9.16
N VAL A 103 3.49 -6.29 9.14
CA VAL A 103 4.34 -5.72 10.19
C VAL A 103 5.42 -4.85 9.55
N LYS A 104 5.96 -3.90 10.31
CA LYS A 104 7.15 -3.15 9.86
C LYS A 104 8.31 -4.15 9.82
N ALA A 105 9.00 -4.23 8.68
CA ALA A 105 10.23 -4.97 8.53
C ALA A 105 11.29 -4.32 9.44
N TYR A 106 11.81 -5.09 10.39
CA TYR A 106 12.93 -4.64 11.19
C TYR A 106 14.21 -5.12 10.52
N SER A 107 14.98 -4.19 9.96
CA SER A 107 16.37 -4.47 9.60
C SER A 107 17.17 -4.60 10.89
N PHE A 108 17.51 -5.83 11.30
CA PHE A 108 18.57 -6.04 12.28
C PHE A 108 19.89 -5.72 11.60
N LEU A 109 20.39 -4.49 11.78
CA LEU A 109 21.77 -4.11 11.46
C LEU A 109 22.73 -4.65 12.54
#